data_AF-A0A378YUY2-F1
#
_entry.id   AF-A0A378YUY2-F1
#
_cell.length_a   1.000
_cell.length_b   1.000
_cell.length_c   1.000
_cell.angle_alpha   90.00
_cell.angle_beta   90.00
_cell.angle_gamma   90.00
#
_symmetry.space_group_name_H-M   'P 1'
#
loop_
_entity.id
_entity.type
_entity.pdbx_description
1 polymer ?
#
loop_
_entity_poly.entity_id
_entity_poly.type
_entity_poly.pdbx_seq_one_letter_code
_entity_poly.pdbx_strand_id
1 'polypeptide(L)'
;MLVQADIDQLRTLATTLAGVKVAIDGIDVRSFAESVGAALPGTALGDTADLATENIERAWYRVAERIGRIGSAIDQATGVYNAAETVSEGEFVELMAGFDFRAADNG
;
A
#
# COMPACT_ATOMS: atom_id res chain seq x y z
N MET A 1 -0.53 11.95 28.61
CA MET A 1 -0.40 12.53 27.27
C MET A 1 -0.96 11.52 26.28
N LEU A 2 -2.29 11.50 26.08
CA LEU A 2 -2.97 10.51 25.23
C LEU A 2 -2.55 10.69 23.75
N VAL A 3 -2.51 11.95 23.32
CA VAL A 3 -2.14 12.39 21.98
C VAL A 3 -0.80 11.82 21.50
N GLN A 4 0.26 11.87 22.32
CA GLN A 4 1.56 11.33 21.91
C GLN A 4 1.53 9.81 21.75
N ALA A 5 0.78 9.11 22.61
CA ALA A 5 0.61 7.66 22.48
C ALA A 5 -0.10 7.32 21.16
N ASP A 6 -1.07 8.13 20.75
CA ASP A 6 -1.78 7.96 19.47
C ASP A 6 -0.84 8.25 18.27
N ILE A 7 0.01 9.28 18.35
CA ILE A 7 1.03 9.57 17.33
C ILE A 7 2.02 8.42 17.17
N ASP A 8 2.50 7.85 18.27
CA ASP A 8 3.45 6.75 18.24
C ASP A 8 2.81 5.47 17.64
N GLN A 9 1.52 5.24 17.90
CA GLN A 9 0.75 4.17 17.26
C GLN A 9 0.58 4.41 15.76
N LEU A 10 0.29 5.64 15.33
CA LEU A 10 0.15 6.00 13.92
C LEU A 10 1.47 5.82 13.15
N ARG A 11 2.61 6.18 13.76
CA ARG A 11 3.94 5.92 13.18
C ARG A 11 4.25 4.43 13.06
N THR A 12 3.85 3.64 14.06
CA THR A 12 3.97 2.18 14.02
C THR A 12 3.14 1.60 12.89
N LEU A 13 1.92 2.12 12.68
CA LEU A 13 1.06 1.74 11.58
C LEU A 13 1.70 2.09 10.23
N ALA A 14 2.22 3.31 10.05
CA ALA A 14 2.90 3.72 8.83
C ALA A 14 4.11 2.82 8.49
N THR A 15 4.91 2.47 9.51
CA THR A 15 6.04 1.53 9.38
C THR A 15 5.57 0.15 8.95
N THR A 16 4.47 -0.34 9.54
CA THR A 16 3.87 -1.64 9.19
C THR A 16 3.40 -1.65 7.75
N LEU A 17 2.73 -0.59 7.29
CA LEU A 17 2.26 -0.46 5.90
C LEU A 17 3.45 -0.40 4.91
N ALA A 18 4.54 0.27 5.26
CA ALA A 18 5.76 0.26 4.46
C ALA A 18 6.36 -1.16 4.36
N GLY A 19 6.36 -1.92 5.46
CA GLY A 19 6.77 -3.32 5.47
C GLY A 19 5.89 -4.20 4.56
N VAL A 20 4.57 -4.02 4.58
CA VAL A 20 3.64 -4.73 3.69
C VAL A 20 3.90 -4.41 2.24
N LYS A 21 4.15 -3.14 1.89
CA LYS A 21 4.53 -2.74 0.53
C LYS A 21 5.76 -3.51 0.06
N VAL A 22 6.82 -3.55 0.86
CA VAL A 22 8.07 -4.27 0.54
C VAL A 22 7.82 -5.77 0.37
N ALA A 23 7.00 -6.36 1.24
CA ALA A 23 6.65 -7.78 1.14
C ALA A 23 5.90 -8.10 -0.16
N ILE A 24 4.98 -7.23 -0.60
CA ILE A 24 4.25 -7.39 -1.86
C ILE A 24 5.17 -7.20 -3.07
N ASP A 25 6.04 -6.18 -3.06
CA ASP A 25 7.02 -5.94 -4.13
C ASP A 25 8.00 -7.12 -4.31
N GLY A 26 8.21 -7.91 -3.25
CA GLY A 26 9.04 -9.12 -3.28
C GLY A 26 8.36 -10.38 -3.80
N ILE A 27 7.07 -10.33 -4.15
CA ILE A 27 6.35 -11.47 -4.74
C ILE A 27 6.77 -11.63 -6.21
N ASP A 28 7.60 -12.64 -6.46
CA ASP A 28 8.02 -13.05 -7.80
C ASP A 28 7.14 -14.22 -8.29
N VAL A 29 6.21 -13.92 -9.20
CA VAL A 29 5.29 -14.92 -9.77
C VAL A 29 5.84 -15.42 -11.10
N ARG A 30 6.51 -14.56 -11.87
CA ARG A 30 7.09 -14.90 -13.18
C ARG A 30 8.09 -16.05 -13.09
N SER A 31 9.02 -16.03 -12.14
CA SER A 31 10.02 -17.10 -12.00
C SER A 31 9.39 -18.49 -11.78
N PHE A 32 8.22 -18.56 -11.14
CA PHE A 32 7.52 -19.83 -10.96
C PHE A 32 6.88 -20.33 -12.27
N ALA A 33 6.33 -19.42 -13.08
CA ALA A 33 5.64 -19.74 -14.33
C ALA A 33 6.58 -20.17 -15.46
N GLU A 34 7.85 -19.73 -15.45
CA GLU A 34 8.85 -20.17 -16.43
C GLU A 34 8.97 -21.69 -16.51
N SER A 35 8.90 -22.37 -15.35
CA SER A 35 8.95 -23.83 -15.26
C SER A 35 7.76 -24.53 -15.94
N VAL A 36 6.60 -23.86 -15.98
CA VAL A 36 5.36 -24.38 -16.58
C VAL A 36 5.44 -24.32 -18.11
N GLY A 37 5.93 -23.21 -18.67
CA GLY A 37 6.17 -23.08 -20.11
C GLY A 37 7.21 -24.09 -20.62
N ALA A 38 8.28 -24.29 -19.86
CA ALA A 38 9.32 -25.26 -20.18
C ALA A 38 8.84 -26.73 -20.17
N ALA A 39 7.82 -27.05 -19.38
CA ALA A 39 7.26 -28.40 -19.29
C ALA A 39 6.42 -28.80 -20.51
N LEU A 40 5.85 -27.85 -21.25
CA LEU A 40 4.96 -28.09 -22.40
C LEU A 40 5.34 -27.25 -23.62
N PRO A 41 6.55 -27.46 -24.19
CA PRO A 41 7.05 -26.69 -25.32
C PRO A 41 6.18 -26.88 -26.57
N GLY A 42 6.00 -25.80 -27.33
CA GLY A 42 5.18 -25.79 -28.56
C GLY A 42 3.67 -25.64 -28.32
N THR A 43 3.23 -25.51 -27.07
CA THR A 43 1.85 -25.15 -26.72
C THR A 43 1.76 -23.66 -26.37
N ALA A 44 0.54 -23.09 -26.43
CA ALA A 44 0.28 -21.71 -26.01
C ALA A 44 0.33 -21.50 -24.48
N LEU A 45 0.65 -22.54 -23.70
CA LEU A 45 0.62 -22.49 -22.24
C LEU A 45 1.67 -21.55 -21.67
N GLY A 46 2.89 -21.53 -22.22
CA GLY A 46 3.96 -20.62 -21.81
C GLY A 46 3.52 -19.16 -21.95
N ASP A 47 3.14 -18.76 -23.16
CA ASP A 47 2.66 -17.40 -23.45
C ASP A 47 1.47 -16.99 -22.57
N THR A 48 0.54 -17.93 -22.30
CA THR A 48 -0.62 -17.68 -21.44
C THR A 48 -0.22 -17.51 -19.98
N ALA A 49 0.73 -18.32 -19.49
CA ALA A 49 1.27 -18.22 -18.14
C ALA A 49 2.06 -16.92 -17.94
N ASP A 50 2.84 -16.50 -18.93
CA ASP A 50 3.56 -15.22 -18.93
C ASP A 50 2.59 -14.03 -18.82
N LEU A 51 1.55 -14.00 -19.65
CA LEU A 51 0.53 -12.95 -19.59
C LEU A 51 -0.24 -12.97 -18.26
N ALA A 52 -0.56 -14.15 -17.74
CA ALA A 52 -1.25 -14.28 -16.46
C ALA A 52 -0.38 -13.75 -15.30
N THR A 53 0.89 -14.14 -15.26
CA THR A 53 1.82 -13.68 -14.21
C THR A 53 2.11 -12.20 -14.28
N GLU A 54 2.26 -11.64 -15.48
CA GLU A 54 2.39 -10.19 -15.67
C GLU A 54 1.17 -9.44 -15.09
N ASN A 55 -0.04 -9.92 -15.38
CA ASN A 55 -1.27 -9.30 -14.86
C ASN A 55 -1.39 -9.40 -13.34
N ILE A 56 -1.02 -10.55 -12.77
CA ILE A 56 -1.02 -10.76 -11.31
C ILE A 56 -0.02 -9.81 -10.63
N GLU A 57 1.20 -9.71 -11.15
CA GLU A 57 2.22 -8.80 -10.61
C GLU A 57 1.78 -7.34 -10.72
N ARG A 58 1.21 -6.92 -11.86
CA ARG A 58 0.66 -5.57 -12.01
C ARG A 58 -0.47 -5.30 -11.01
N ALA A 59 -1.30 -6.28 -10.68
CA ALA A 59 -2.33 -6.14 -9.67
C ALA A 59 -1.73 -5.95 -8.28
N TRP A 60 -0.72 -6.74 -7.92
CA TRP A 60 0.02 -6.60 -6.66
C TRP A 60 0.71 -5.25 -6.54
N TYR A 61 1.35 -4.75 -7.61
CA TYR A 61 1.93 -3.41 -7.63
C TYR A 61 0.91 -2.30 -7.30
N ARG A 62 -0.31 -2.38 -7.85
CA ARG A 62 -1.37 -1.40 -7.53
C ARG A 62 -1.79 -1.45 -6.06
N VAL A 63 -1.81 -2.63 -5.45
CA VAL A 63 -2.09 -2.80 -4.02
C VAL A 63 -0.95 -2.21 -3.19
N ALA A 64 0.29 -2.55 -3.51
CA ALA A 64 1.48 -2.03 -2.83
C ALA A 64 1.56 -0.50 -2.90
N GLU A 65 1.25 0.09 -4.06
CA GLU A 65 1.20 1.55 -4.23
C GLU A 65 0.13 2.20 -3.34
N ARG A 66 -1.08 1.65 -3.29
CA ARG A 66 -2.17 2.17 -2.43
C ARG A 66 -1.79 2.10 -0.96
N ILE A 67 -1.23 0.97 -0.51
CA ILE A 67 -0.75 0.78 0.86
C ILE A 67 0.36 1.79 1.19
N GLY A 68 1.31 1.99 0.27
CA GLY A 68 2.37 2.96 0.41
C GLY A 68 1.84 4.40 0.55
N ARG A 69 0.87 4.79 -0.28
CA ARG A 69 0.24 6.12 -0.20
C ARG A 69 -0.45 6.35 1.14
N ILE A 70 -1.17 5.35 1.66
CA ILE A 70 -1.80 5.43 2.99
C ILE A 70 -0.74 5.58 4.09
N GLY A 71 0.32 4.76 4.04
CA GLY A 71 1.42 4.86 5.02
C GLY A 71 2.10 6.24 5.01
N SER A 72 2.40 6.77 3.82
CA SER A 72 2.99 8.12 3.68
C SER A 72 2.06 9.22 4.15
N ALA A 73 0.75 9.10 3.90
CA ALA A 73 -0.25 10.03 4.38
C ALA A 73 -0.30 10.07 5.92
N ILE A 74 -0.30 8.90 6.56
CA ILE A 74 -0.28 8.79 8.03
C ILE A 74 1.02 9.40 8.58
N ASP A 75 2.17 9.07 8.00
CA ASP A 75 3.45 9.61 8.46
C ASP A 75 3.49 11.15 8.32
N GLN A 76 3.00 11.69 7.20
CA GLN A 76 2.88 13.13 6.99
C GLN A 76 1.94 13.78 8.02
N ALA A 77 0.77 13.19 8.29
CA ALA A 77 -0.16 13.69 9.29
C ALA A 77 0.47 13.73 10.69
N THR A 78 1.19 12.67 11.08
CA THR A 78 1.90 12.65 12.37
C THR A 78 3.08 13.62 12.43
N GLY A 79 3.77 13.83 11.30
CA GLY A 79 4.85 14.80 11.18
C GLY A 79 4.34 16.24 11.34
N VAL A 80 3.20 16.56 10.70
CA VAL A 80 2.51 17.85 10.87
C VAL A 80 2.09 18.05 12.32
N TYR A 81 1.52 17.02 12.97
CA TYR A 81 1.13 17.10 14.37
C TYR A 81 2.34 17.30 15.30
N ASN A 82 3.47 16.61 15.08
CA ASN A 82 4.66 16.79 15.91
C ASN A 82 5.39 18.12 15.66
N ALA A 83 5.35 18.63 14.42
CA ALA A 83 5.93 19.93 14.07
C ALA A 83 5.04 21.08 14.57
N ALA A 84 3.74 20.82 14.71
CA ALA A 84 2.79 21.76 15.25
C ALA A 84 2.48 21.42 16.72
N GLU A 85 3.15 22.11 17.63
CA GLU A 85 2.62 22.39 18.97
C GLU A 85 1.27 23.19 18.92
N THR A 86 0.59 23.22 17.76
CA THR A 86 -0.43 24.19 17.31
C THR A 86 -1.42 23.66 16.26
N VAL A 87 -1.52 22.34 15.99
CA VAL A 87 -2.63 21.80 15.17
C VAL A 87 -3.75 21.38 16.12
N SER A 88 -4.89 22.06 16.03
CA SER A 88 -6.03 21.74 16.88
C SER A 88 -6.65 20.39 16.51
N GLU A 89 -7.32 19.72 17.45
CA GLU A 89 -8.01 18.44 17.21
C GLU A 89 -8.92 18.46 15.96
N GLY A 90 -9.51 19.62 15.63
CA GLY A 90 -10.36 19.81 14.45
C GLY A 90 -9.61 19.68 13.11
N GLU A 91 -8.38 20.19 13.02
CA GLU A 91 -7.57 20.11 11.79
C GLU A 91 -7.09 18.67 11.53
N PHE A 92 -6.80 17.90 12.58
CA PHE A 92 -6.47 16.48 12.44
C PHE A 92 -7.68 15.67 11.93
N VAL A 93 -8.88 15.94 12.46
CA VAL A 93 -10.12 15.29 12.00
C VAL A 93 -10.41 15.61 10.54
N GLU A 94 -10.21 16.85 10.11
CA GLU A 94 -10.42 17.25 8.70
C GLU A 94 -9.41 16.58 7.76
N LEU A 95 -8.14 16.49 8.16
CA LEU A 95 -7.14 15.77 7.39
C LEU A 95 -7.48 14.28 7.28
N MET A 96 -7.93 13.65 8.37
CA MET A 96 -8.35 12.25 8.40
C MET A 96 -9.62 11.99 7.58
N ALA A 97 -10.55 12.95 7.53
CA ALA A 97 -11.75 12.86 6.69
C ALA A 97 -11.44 12.84 5.19
N GLY A 98 -10.36 13.52 4.76
CA GLY A 98 -9.86 13.44 3.39
C GLY A 98 -9.37 12.05 2.97
N PHE A 99 -9.10 11.16 3.92
CA PHE A 99 -8.72 9.77 3.67
C PHE A 99 -9.89 8.78 3.74
N ASP A 100 -11.11 9.23 4.06
CA ASP A 100 -12.30 8.36 4.02
C ASP A 100 -12.71 8.08 2.57
N PHE A 101 -12.60 6.83 2.16
CA PHE A 101 -13.00 6.38 0.81
C PHE A 101 -14.50 6.54 0.55
N ARG A 102 -15.34 6.68 1.59
CA ARG A 102 -16.78 6.95 1.45
C ARG A 102 -17.10 8.40 1.12
N ALA A 103 -16.16 9.32 1.33
CA ALA A 103 -16.36 10.73 1.01
C ALA A 103 -16.45 10.98 -0.52
N ALA A 104 -15.88 10.08 -1.33
CA ALA A 104 -15.89 10.19 -2.79
C ALA A 104 -17.22 9.76 -3.45
N ASP A 105 -18.13 9.10 -2.73
CA ASP A 105 -19.39 8.56 -3.26
C ASP A 105 -20.62 9.48 -3.06
N ASN A 106 -20.42 10.72 -2.57
CA ASN A 106 -21.49 11.71 -2.36
C ASN A 106 -21.45 12.89 -3.36
N GLY A 107 -20.87 12.70 -4.55
CA GLY A 107 -20.82 13.70 -5.63
C GLY A 107 -21.53 13.25 -6.88
#